data_AF-A0A1I2NV88-F1
#
_entry.id   AF-A0A1I2NV88-F1
#
_cell.length_a   1.000
_cell.length_b   1.000
_cell.length_c   1.000
_cell.angle_alpha   90.00
_cell.angle_beta   90.00
_cell.angle_gamma   90.00
#
_symmetry.space_group_name_H-M   'P 1'
#
loop_
_entity.id
_entity.type
_entity.pdbx_description
1 polymer ?
#
loop_
_entity_poly.entity_id
_entity_poly.type
_entity_poly.pdbx_seq_one_letter_code
_entity_poly.pdbx_strand_id
1 'polypeptide(L)'
;MTINEVTKVRDSFFRRREIKRKDTADMVYRLSTLITNGTACIISKDNKPIQFLDIFADLFREENKINEEKKIEAQMEINKQHMREFAQRINSQMGGEDK
;
A
#
# COMPACT_ATOMS: atom_id res chain seq x y z
N MET A 1 -49.31 7.84 9.62
CA MET A 1 -48.01 7.36 10.14
C MET A 1 -48.29 6.33 11.20
N THR A 2 -47.94 5.07 10.93
CA THR A 2 -48.26 3.93 11.80
C THR A 2 -47.16 3.76 12.84
N ILE A 3 -47.48 3.24 14.04
CA ILE A 3 -46.48 2.98 15.11
C ILE A 3 -45.27 2.16 14.59
N ASN A 4 -45.51 1.25 13.65
CA ASN A 4 -44.46 0.48 12.99
C ASN A 4 -43.50 1.33 12.15
N GLU A 5 -43.99 2.37 11.47
CA GLU A 5 -43.15 3.27 10.67
C GLU A 5 -42.24 4.11 11.55
N VAL A 6 -42.78 4.62 12.68
CA VAL A 6 -42.00 5.37 13.67
C VAL A 6 -40.89 4.50 14.28
N THR A 7 -41.22 3.26 14.62
CA THR A 7 -40.25 2.28 15.15
C THR A 7 -39.15 1.96 14.14
N LYS A 8 -39.50 1.74 12.86
CA LYS A 8 -38.53 1.50 11.78
C LYS A 8 -37.59 2.69 11.55
N VAL A 9 -38.12 3.90 11.58
CA VAL A 9 -37.32 5.13 11.44
C VAL A 9 -36.36 5.28 12.61
N ARG A 10 -36.84 5.09 13.84
CA ARG A 10 -36.01 5.08 15.05
C ARG A 10 -34.86 4.07 14.95
N ASP A 11 -35.15 2.83 14.56
CA ASP A 11 -34.15 1.78 14.47
C ASP A 11 -33.12 2.07 13.36
N SER A 12 -33.55 2.66 12.24
CA SER A 12 -32.65 3.15 11.19
C SER A 12 -31.68 4.23 11.70
N PHE A 13 -32.17 5.19 12.50
CA PHE A 13 -31.31 6.20 13.13
C PHE A 13 -30.28 5.58 14.07
N PHE A 14 -30.67 4.61 14.89
CA PHE A 14 -29.74 3.92 15.79
C PHE A 14 -28.68 3.13 15.03
N ARG A 15 -29.07 2.38 13.98
CA ARG A 15 -28.10 1.67 13.11
C ARG A 15 -27.10 2.62 12.49
N ARG A 16 -27.56 3.76 11.93
CA ARG A 16 -26.67 4.77 11.34
C ARG A 16 -25.71 5.35 12.38
N ARG A 17 -26.18 5.61 13.59
CA ARG A 17 -25.34 6.10 14.69
C ARG A 17 -24.31 5.06 15.12
N GLU A 18 -24.68 3.79 15.16
CA GLU A 18 -23.77 2.69 15.50
C GLU A 18 -22.66 2.54 14.46
N ILE A 19 -23.01 2.54 13.16
CA ILE A 19 -22.04 2.47 12.05
C ILE A 19 -21.02 3.62 12.17
N LYS A 20 -21.49 4.86 12.33
CA LYS A 20 -20.60 6.01 12.51
C LYS A 20 -19.63 5.88 13.68
N ARG A 21 -20.08 5.29 14.81
CA ARG A 21 -19.21 5.06 15.97
C ARG A 21 -18.15 4.01 15.67
N LYS A 22 -18.51 2.95 14.94
CA LYS A 22 -17.55 1.93 14.48
C LYS A 22 -16.53 2.52 13.53
N ASP A 23 -16.97 3.30 12.53
CA ASP A 23 -16.07 3.96 11.58
C ASP A 23 -15.09 4.91 12.29
N THR A 24 -15.57 5.66 13.29
CA THR A 24 -14.72 6.56 14.08
C THR A 24 -13.71 5.77 14.90
N ALA A 25 -14.10 4.66 15.51
CA ALA A 25 -13.21 3.81 16.29
C ALA A 25 -12.12 3.18 15.40
N ASP A 26 -12.49 2.71 14.21
CA ASP A 26 -11.53 2.20 13.21
C ASP A 26 -10.53 3.27 12.78
N MET A 27 -11.00 4.48 12.45
CA MET A 27 -10.16 5.61 12.08
C MET A 27 -9.15 5.97 13.18
N VAL A 28 -9.61 6.05 14.43
CA VAL A 28 -8.74 6.35 15.59
C VAL A 28 -7.71 5.24 15.79
N TYR A 29 -8.12 3.98 15.64
CA TYR A 29 -7.23 2.84 15.77
C TYR A 29 -6.12 2.85 14.70
N ARG A 30 -6.49 3.03 13.43
CA ARG A 30 -5.53 3.17 12.31
C ARG A 30 -4.59 4.35 12.53
N LEU A 31 -5.10 5.49 12.98
CA LEU A 31 -4.28 6.67 13.29
C LEU A 31 -3.30 6.41 14.44
N SER A 32 -3.73 5.78 15.53
CA SER A 32 -2.84 5.45 16.65
C SER A 32 -1.72 4.50 16.21
N THR A 33 -2.03 3.57 15.31
CA THR A 33 -1.09 2.62 14.73
C THR A 33 -0.05 3.35 13.88
N LEU A 34 -0.49 4.30 13.05
CA LEU A 34 0.40 5.15 12.24
C LEU A 34 1.36 5.97 13.09
N ILE A 35 0.84 6.63 14.14
CA ILE A 35 1.67 7.42 15.06
C ILE A 35 2.69 6.53 15.74
N THR A 36 2.25 5.37 16.26
CA THR A 36 3.13 4.41 16.95
C THR A 36 4.25 3.93 16.00
N ASN A 37 3.92 3.55 14.78
CA ASN A 37 4.91 3.12 13.79
C ASN A 37 5.86 4.25 13.39
N GLY A 38 5.34 5.47 13.18
CA GLY A 38 6.16 6.65 12.91
C GLY A 38 7.17 6.92 14.03
N THR A 39 6.71 6.88 15.29
CA THR A 39 7.61 7.03 16.45
C THR A 39 8.62 5.89 16.56
N ALA A 40 8.22 4.66 16.24
CA ALA A 40 9.12 3.50 16.25
C ALA A 40 10.24 3.62 15.21
N CYS A 41 9.97 4.22 14.05
CA CYS A 41 10.98 4.52 13.02
C CYS A 41 11.96 5.61 13.45
N ILE A 42 11.54 6.54 14.31
CA ILE A 42 12.44 7.58 14.87
C ILE A 42 13.36 6.97 15.93
N ILE A 43 12.84 6.07 16.76
CA ILE A 43 13.58 5.47 17.88
C ILE A 43 14.57 4.39 17.41
N SER A 44 14.20 3.56 16.42
CA SER A 44 15.03 2.47 15.91
C SER A 44 15.27 2.57 14.42
N LYS A 45 16.53 2.39 14.01
CA LYS A 45 16.95 2.37 12.59
C LYS A 45 16.50 1.10 11.86
N ASP A 46 16.16 0.05 12.59
CA ASP A 46 15.72 -1.23 12.01
C ASP A 46 14.24 -1.22 11.63
N ASN A 47 13.48 -0.23 12.11
CA ASN A 47 12.06 -0.10 11.83
C ASN A 47 11.84 0.60 10.48
N LYS A 48 10.96 0.01 9.68
CA LYS A 48 10.53 0.58 8.40
C LYS A 48 9.14 1.21 8.55
N PRO A 49 8.91 2.36 7.91
CA PRO A 49 7.58 2.97 7.92
C PRO A 49 6.59 2.05 7.21
N ILE A 50 5.42 1.87 7.81
CA ILE A 50 4.31 1.18 7.16
C ILE A 50 3.85 2.03 5.97
N GLN A 51 3.65 1.41 4.80
CA GLN A 51 3.19 2.14 3.63
C GLN A 51 1.69 2.39 3.70
N PHE A 52 1.26 3.50 3.11
CA PHE A 52 -0.16 3.89 3.05
C PHE A 52 -1.05 2.76 2.50
N LEU A 53 -0.59 2.14 1.42
CA LEU A 53 -1.29 1.07 0.71
C LEU A 53 -1.40 -0.23 1.52
N ASP A 54 -0.49 -0.47 2.46
CA ASP A 54 -0.56 -1.63 3.36
C ASP A 54 -1.67 -1.45 4.39
N ILE A 55 -1.88 -0.21 4.87
CA ILE A 55 -2.89 0.13 5.89
C ILE A 55 -4.29 0.16 5.30
N PHE A 56 -4.42 0.56 4.04
CA PHE A 56 -5.70 0.67 3.34
C PHE A 56 -5.82 -0.34 2.19
N ALA A 57 -5.14 -1.49 2.31
CA ALA A 57 -5.14 -2.55 1.30
C ALA A 57 -6.55 -3.10 1.01
N ASP A 58 -7.46 -3.00 1.98
CA ASP A 58 -8.87 -3.33 1.86
C ASP A 58 -9.61 -2.37 0.91
N LEU A 59 -9.23 -1.09 0.89
CA LEU A 59 -9.87 -0.04 0.09
C LEU A 59 -9.24 0.10 -1.30
N PHE A 60 -7.92 -0.13 -1.44
CA PHE A 60 -7.15 0.14 -2.66
C PHE A 60 -6.58 -1.12 -3.29
N ARG A 61 -7.33 -2.23 -3.27
CA ARG A 61 -6.84 -3.54 -3.73
C ARG A 61 -6.44 -3.52 -5.21
N GLU A 62 -7.23 -2.89 -6.07
CA GLU A 62 -6.96 -2.84 -7.51
C GLU A 62 -5.76 -1.93 -7.82
N GLU A 63 -5.68 -0.77 -7.17
CA GLU A 63 -4.55 0.15 -7.30
C GLU A 63 -3.25 -0.48 -6.80
N ASN A 64 -3.31 -1.25 -5.70
CA ASN A 64 -2.17 -2.03 -5.20
C ASN A 64 -1.68 -3.02 -6.23
N LYS A 65 -2.59 -3.74 -6.89
CA LYS A 65 -2.24 -4.71 -7.92
C LYS A 65 -1.54 -4.04 -9.11
N ILE A 66 -2.09 -2.92 -9.59
CA ILE A 66 -1.49 -2.15 -10.69
C ILE A 66 -0.10 -1.63 -10.32
N ASN A 67 0.09 -1.16 -9.09
CA ASN A 67 1.39 -0.67 -8.62
C ASN A 67 2.43 -1.79 -8.53
N GLU A 68 2.06 -2.96 -8.04
CA GLU A 68 2.98 -4.12 -8.00
C GLU A 68 3.36 -4.58 -9.42
N GLU A 69 2.41 -4.64 -10.35
CA GLU A 69 2.69 -4.97 -11.76
C GLU A 69 3.67 -3.98 -12.39
N LYS A 70 3.47 -2.67 -12.18
CA LYS A 70 4.38 -1.62 -12.67
C LYS A 70 5.78 -1.71 -12.04
N LYS A 71 5.86 -2.06 -10.76
CA LYS A 71 7.13 -2.24 -10.05
C LYS A 71 7.93 -3.41 -10.62
N ILE A 72 7.24 -4.51 -10.93
CA ILE A 72 7.84 -5.68 -11.58
C ILE A 72 8.31 -5.30 -12.99
N GLU A 73 7.49 -4.61 -13.78
CA GLU A 73 7.86 -4.15 -15.12
C GLU A 73 9.09 -3.23 -15.11
N ALA A 74 9.10 -2.24 -14.22
CA ALA A 74 10.25 -1.35 -14.05
C ALA A 74 11.51 -2.13 -13.67
N GLN A 75 11.42 -3.09 -12.75
CA GLN A 75 12.56 -3.93 -12.38
C GLN A 75 13.04 -4.81 -13.53
N MET A 76 12.14 -5.32 -14.37
CA MET A 76 12.51 -6.08 -15.57
C MET A 76 13.28 -5.22 -16.57
N GLU A 77 12.87 -3.97 -16.81
CA GLU A 77 13.58 -3.06 -17.71
C GLU A 77 14.98 -2.72 -17.19
N ILE A 78 15.13 -2.46 -15.89
CA ILE A 78 16.45 -2.27 -15.27
C ILE A 78 17.34 -3.49 -15.49
N ASN A 79 16.80 -4.70 -15.26
CA ASN A 79 17.55 -5.92 -15.43
C ASN A 79 17.97 -6.15 -16.89
N LYS A 80 17.09 -5.89 -17.86
CA LYS A 80 17.42 -5.94 -19.30
C LYS A 80 18.57 -4.99 -19.64
N GLN A 81 18.55 -3.78 -19.07
CA GLN A 81 19.61 -2.80 -19.27
C GLN A 81 20.94 -3.28 -18.69
N HIS A 82 20.96 -3.80 -17.47
CA HIS A 82 22.16 -4.42 -16.88
C HIS A 82 22.72 -5.56 -17.74
N MET A 83 21.85 -6.40 -18.32
CA MET A 83 22.29 -7.47 -19.22
C MET A 83 22.93 -6.93 -20.51
N ARG A 84 22.37 -5.86 -21.09
CA ARG A 84 22.95 -5.20 -22.27
C ARG A 84 24.34 -4.62 -21.96
N GLU A 85 24.46 -3.91 -20.84
CA GLU A 85 25.74 -3.34 -20.40
C GLU A 85 26.79 -4.42 -20.13
N PHE A 86 26.37 -5.52 -19.52
CA PHE A 86 27.23 -6.69 -19.30
C PHE A 86 27.70 -7.29 -20.64
N ALA A 87 26.80 -7.53 -21.59
CA ALA A 87 27.15 -8.08 -22.90
C ALA A 87 28.09 -7.14 -23.68
N GLN A 88 27.84 -5.82 -23.65
CA GLN A 88 28.72 -4.82 -24.27
C GLN A 88 30.13 -4.83 -23.66
N ARG A 89 30.23 -4.96 -22.34
CA ARG A 89 31.52 -5.07 -21.64
C ARG A 89 32.29 -6.33 -22.04
N ILE A 90 31.62 -7.48 -22.08
CA ILE A 90 32.26 -8.74 -22.48
C ILE A 90 32.68 -8.71 -23.94
N ASN A 91 31.82 -8.22 -24.85
CA ASN A 91 32.13 -8.15 -26.28
C ASN A 91 33.27 -7.16 -26.57
N SER A 92 33.37 -6.05 -25.83
CA SER A 92 34.50 -5.11 -25.97
C SER A 92 35.81 -5.64 -25.38
N GLN A 93 35.75 -6.54 -24.40
CA GLN A 93 36.93 -7.24 -23.87
C GLN A 93 37.40 -8.37 -24.80
N MET A 94 36.48 -9.16 -25.38
CA MET A 94 36.84 -10.25 -26.30
C MET A 94 37.20 -9.76 -27.71
N GLY A 95 36.59 -8.69 -28.20
CA GLY A 95 36.92 -8.10 -29.51
C GLY A 95 38.24 -7.31 -29.56
N GLY A 96 38.99 -7.29 -28.45
CA GLY A 96 40.29 -6.64 -28.32
C GLY A 96 41.50 -7.57 -28.49
N GLU A 97 41.30 -8.89 -28.59
CA GLU A 97 42.40 -9.87 -28.75
C GLU A 97 42.76 -10.18 -30.21
N ASP A 98 42.03 -9.65 -31.20
CA ASP A 98 42.34 -9.80 -32.63
C ASP A 98 42.98 -8.53 -33.25
N LYS A 99 44.05 -8.02 -32.63
CA LYS A 99 44.98 -7.06 -33.26
C LYS A 99 46.44 -7.40 -33.02
#